data_AF-A0A3N5G4X9-F1
#
_entry.id   AF-A0A3N5G4X9-F1
#
_cell.length_a   1.000
_cell.length_b   1.000
_cell.length_c   1.000
_cell.angle_alpha   90.00
_cell.angle_beta   90.00
_cell.angle_gamma   90.00
#
_symmetry.space_group_name_H-M   'P 1'
#
loop_
_entity.id
_entity.type
_entity.pdbx_description
1 polymer ?
#
loop_
_entity_poly.entity_id
_entity_poly.type
_entity_poly.pdbx_seq_one_letter_code
_entity_poly.pdbx_strand_id
1 'polypeptide(L)'
;VTLEGEGLRAVLTNRGAQLTSLEVPARTAEGAGTLELVRTRQEGTFPYGLTVGDLEPHPLNQALFTVERGGGGRSAVFVYSGAAGRAEKRFRINEQGLLEVEVSVSGAGRWGLLVGPGVRNPTADELKSQFARRSGVYLAGGEVQRVDAQGAEETVEIPGRGLSWVGLEDNYFLSAVIPQAGLDAVVLRPVLIDAPEGRGARFLPLPPEDLLTKEQKELGRELALILEPEADRLSILSYWGSKEFDRLAGLPYGLEATVNFGFFGFLARPLLAGLHWIYENMVANYGWAIVLMTVLIRILLLPLTHHSTKSMKKMQELNPKIQAIRERYRSKLKDKQGRPNLEMQRKMNEEVMGLYKEHGVNPAGGCLPILLQMPILFAFYGLLSTAAELRGEPWMLWIRDLSVHDPYYVLPIVMGATQFLQVRLAPQAGDPMQRRIFQLMPIFMTFLFLGFPSGLVLYWLTSNVLTIAQQWVYNRLWPTKA
;
A
#
# COMPACT_ATOMS: atom_id res chain seq x y z
N VAL A 1 11.76 -32.42 -0.51
CA VAL A 1 12.99 -32.08 0.25
C VAL A 1 12.68 -30.82 1.00
N THR A 2 12.85 -30.83 2.31
CA THR A 2 12.52 -29.67 3.15
C THR A 2 13.80 -29.02 3.62
N LEU A 3 13.90 -27.71 3.45
CA LEU A 3 14.98 -26.87 3.96
C LEU A 3 14.42 -25.95 5.03
N GLU A 4 15.05 -25.90 6.19
CA GLU A 4 14.60 -25.09 7.33
C GLU A 4 15.77 -24.30 7.94
N GLY A 5 15.57 -23.00 8.16
CA GLY A 5 16.56 -22.11 8.77
C GLY A 5 16.08 -20.68 8.87
N GLU A 6 16.47 -19.97 9.94
CA GLU A 6 16.14 -18.54 10.15
C GLU A 6 14.65 -18.19 10.02
N GLY A 7 13.78 -19.10 10.48
CA GLY A 7 12.32 -18.96 10.41
C GLY A 7 11.70 -19.30 9.05
N LEU A 8 12.50 -19.55 8.02
CA LEU A 8 12.07 -19.92 6.68
C LEU A 8 12.01 -21.44 6.53
N ARG A 9 10.92 -21.94 5.96
CA ARG A 9 10.72 -23.36 5.65
C ARG A 9 10.35 -23.53 4.18
N ALA A 10 11.28 -24.06 3.38
CA ALA A 10 11.13 -24.25 1.95
C ALA A 10 10.99 -25.74 1.61
N VAL A 11 9.96 -26.10 0.85
CA VAL A 11 9.72 -27.47 0.37
C VAL A 11 9.93 -27.55 -1.13
N LEU A 12 10.94 -28.32 -1.53
CA LEU A 12 11.34 -28.55 -2.91
C LEU A 12 10.94 -29.96 -3.37
N THR A 13 10.32 -30.07 -4.54
CA THR A 13 10.06 -31.37 -5.18
C THR A 13 11.31 -31.89 -5.88
N ASN A 14 11.54 -33.21 -5.85
CA ASN A 14 12.60 -33.84 -6.66
C ASN A 14 12.19 -34.00 -8.13
N ARG A 15 10.92 -33.75 -8.48
CA ARG A 15 10.48 -33.62 -9.87
C ARG A 15 10.72 -32.19 -10.33
N GLY A 16 11.65 -31.98 -11.26
CA GLY A 16 11.97 -30.65 -11.78
C GLY A 16 12.75 -29.74 -10.84
N ALA A 17 13.05 -30.16 -9.60
CA ALA A 17 13.72 -29.35 -8.59
C ALA A 17 13.07 -27.96 -8.44
N GLN A 18 11.78 -27.95 -8.09
CA GLN A 18 10.94 -26.75 -7.99
C GLN A 18 10.48 -26.53 -6.55
N LEU A 19 10.24 -25.28 -6.17
CA LEU A 19 9.75 -24.88 -4.85
C LEU A 19 8.22 -24.93 -4.82
N THR A 20 7.69 -25.88 -4.07
CA THR A 20 6.24 -26.14 -3.98
C THR A 20 5.57 -25.46 -2.81
N SER A 21 6.32 -25.12 -1.76
CA SER A 21 5.82 -24.43 -0.57
C SER A 21 6.97 -23.66 0.06
N LEU A 22 6.69 -22.46 0.55
CA LEU A 22 7.60 -21.62 1.30
C LEU A 22 6.82 -20.89 2.39
N GLU A 23 7.03 -21.35 3.62
CA GLU A 23 6.41 -20.81 4.81
C GLU A 23 7.36 -19.84 5.50
N VAL A 24 6.85 -18.65 5.81
CA VAL A 24 7.57 -17.63 6.60
C VAL A 24 6.76 -17.27 7.84
N PRO A 25 7.40 -16.76 8.91
CA PRO A 25 6.68 -16.25 10.07
C PRO A 25 5.86 -15.02 9.63
N ALA A 26 4.60 -14.96 10.05
CA ALA A 26 3.70 -13.85 9.77
C ALA A 26 2.78 -13.58 10.96
N ARG A 27 2.40 -12.31 11.15
CA ARG A 27 1.28 -11.96 12.03
C ARG A 27 -0.02 -12.13 11.26
N THR A 28 -0.94 -12.88 11.85
CA THR A 28 -2.29 -13.12 11.35
C THR A 28 -3.31 -12.56 12.34
N ALA A 29 -4.57 -12.45 11.92
CA ALA A 29 -5.66 -12.03 12.82
C ALA A 29 -5.86 -12.94 14.05
N GLU A 30 -5.29 -14.16 14.02
CA GLU A 30 -5.33 -15.13 15.12
C GLU A 30 -4.02 -15.15 15.96
N GLY A 31 -3.05 -14.29 15.63
CA GLY A 31 -1.76 -14.17 16.33
C GLY A 31 -0.56 -14.54 15.46
N ALA A 32 0.52 -14.98 16.10
CA ALA A 32 1.74 -15.44 15.40
C ALA A 32 1.48 -16.77 14.69
N GLY A 33 1.68 -16.79 13.38
CA GLY A 33 1.51 -17.99 12.55
C GLY A 33 2.57 -18.06 11.45
N THR A 34 2.35 -18.95 10.49
CA THR A 34 3.12 -19.01 9.25
C THR A 34 2.25 -18.62 8.08
N LEU A 35 2.86 -18.01 7.07
CA LEU A 35 2.20 -17.70 5.82
C LEU A 35 2.89 -18.40 4.66
N GLU A 36 2.08 -19.07 3.84
CA GLU A 36 2.51 -19.67 2.57
C GLU A 36 2.65 -18.59 1.51
N LEU A 37 3.86 -18.43 0.97
CA LEU A 37 4.18 -17.46 -0.06
C LEU A 37 4.16 -18.06 -1.47
N VAL A 38 4.28 -19.38 -1.62
CA VAL A 38 4.12 -20.02 -2.93
C VAL A 38 2.64 -20.10 -3.26
N ARG A 39 2.24 -19.50 -4.39
CA ARG A 39 0.83 -19.58 -4.83
C ARG A 39 0.41 -21.01 -5.09
N THR A 40 -0.71 -21.38 -4.47
CA THR A 40 -1.36 -22.67 -4.66
C THR A 40 -1.88 -22.75 -6.08
N ARG A 41 -1.48 -23.79 -6.80
CA ARG A 41 -1.84 -23.98 -8.21
C ARG A 41 -2.25 -25.42 -8.48
N GLN A 42 -3.17 -25.60 -9.43
CA GLN A 42 -3.57 -26.93 -9.88
C GLN A 42 -2.53 -27.56 -10.81
N GLU A 43 -1.99 -26.73 -11.70
CA GLU A 43 -1.10 -27.14 -12.79
C GLU A 43 -0.09 -26.03 -13.11
N GLY A 44 0.90 -26.37 -13.93
CA GLY A 44 1.95 -25.46 -14.38
C GLY A 44 3.25 -25.55 -13.57
N THR A 45 4.19 -24.70 -13.95
CA THR A 45 5.55 -24.65 -13.39
C THR A 45 5.52 -23.96 -12.03
N PHE A 46 6.13 -24.56 -11.01
CA PHE A 46 6.34 -23.93 -9.69
C PHE A 46 7.59 -23.02 -9.69
N PRO A 47 7.74 -22.11 -8.71
CA PRO A 47 8.94 -21.31 -8.55
C PRO A 47 10.23 -22.14 -8.59
N TYR A 48 11.27 -21.55 -9.17
CA TYR A 48 12.53 -22.16 -9.60
C TYR A 48 12.41 -23.29 -10.61
N GLY A 49 11.24 -23.48 -11.21
CA GLY A 49 11.07 -24.28 -12.41
C GLY A 49 11.60 -23.56 -13.65
N LEU A 50 11.86 -24.34 -14.70
CA LEU A 50 12.45 -23.85 -15.94
C LEU A 50 11.37 -23.57 -16.99
N THR A 51 11.51 -22.50 -17.76
CA THR A 51 10.60 -22.14 -18.85
C THR A 51 11.35 -22.03 -20.17
N VAL A 52 10.61 -22.14 -21.27
CA VAL A 52 11.09 -21.86 -22.64
C VAL A 52 10.09 -20.88 -23.26
N GLY A 53 10.59 -19.81 -23.88
CA GLY A 53 9.74 -18.87 -24.62
C GLY A 53 8.55 -18.33 -23.82
N ASP A 54 7.33 -18.64 -24.27
CA ASP A 54 6.10 -18.03 -23.75
C ASP A 54 5.53 -18.70 -22.48
N LEU A 55 6.32 -18.75 -21.39
CA LEU A 55 5.99 -19.47 -20.14
C LEU A 55 5.82 -20.99 -20.30
N GLU A 56 6.19 -21.55 -21.45
CA GLU A 56 6.07 -22.99 -21.70
C GLU A 56 6.98 -23.77 -20.74
N PRO A 57 6.47 -24.82 -20.06
CA PRO A 57 7.29 -25.62 -19.16
C PRO A 57 8.43 -26.33 -19.88
N HIS A 58 9.66 -26.14 -19.41
CA HIS A 58 10.80 -26.90 -19.93
C HIS A 58 10.66 -28.41 -19.61
N PRO A 59 11.05 -29.34 -20.51
CA PRO A 59 10.94 -30.79 -20.27
C PRO A 59 11.59 -31.28 -18.97
N LEU A 60 12.71 -30.67 -18.58
CA LEU A 60 13.39 -30.92 -17.29
C LEU A 60 12.48 -30.74 -16.07
N ASN A 61 11.39 -29.97 -16.13
CA ASN A 61 10.45 -29.84 -15.03
C ASN A 61 9.75 -31.16 -14.67
N GLN A 62 9.65 -32.10 -15.62
CA GLN A 62 9.06 -33.41 -15.37
C GLN A 62 10.09 -34.48 -14.98
N ALA A 63 11.39 -34.17 -15.14
CA ALA A 63 12.49 -35.07 -14.83
C ALA A 63 12.63 -35.30 -13.32
N LEU A 64 13.08 -36.50 -12.94
CA LEU A 64 13.36 -36.85 -11.54
C LEU A 64 14.84 -36.61 -11.24
N PHE A 65 15.10 -35.66 -10.36
CA PHE A 65 16.45 -35.30 -9.93
C PHE A 65 16.88 -36.19 -8.76
N THR A 66 18.14 -36.59 -8.78
CA THR A 66 18.82 -37.16 -7.61
C THR A 66 19.11 -36.04 -6.62
N VAL A 67 18.88 -36.28 -5.33
CA VAL A 67 18.99 -35.26 -4.28
C VAL A 67 20.11 -35.63 -3.32
N GLU A 68 21.05 -34.71 -3.14
CA GLU A 68 22.04 -34.73 -2.07
C GLU A 68 21.69 -33.62 -1.06
N ARG A 69 21.45 -33.99 0.20
CA ARG A 69 21.15 -33.01 1.27
C ARG A 69 22.45 -32.58 1.93
N GLY A 70 22.62 -31.28 2.12
CA GLY A 70 23.74 -30.75 2.89
C GLY A 70 23.53 -30.91 4.40
N GLY A 71 24.62 -30.83 5.15
CA GLY A 71 24.60 -30.93 6.61
C GLY A 71 23.68 -29.88 7.24
N GLY A 72 22.91 -30.28 8.27
CA GLY A 72 22.05 -29.38 9.03
C GLY A 72 20.70 -29.04 8.37
N GLY A 73 20.33 -29.66 7.25
CA GLY A 73 19.00 -29.49 6.64
C GLY A 73 18.74 -28.11 6.02
N ARG A 74 19.78 -27.29 5.85
CA ARG A 74 19.70 -25.93 5.29
C ARG A 74 20.03 -25.86 3.81
N SER A 75 20.54 -26.94 3.21
CA SER A 75 20.85 -26.99 1.79
C SER A 75 20.54 -28.32 1.13
N ALA A 76 20.31 -28.28 -0.18
CA ALA A 76 20.15 -29.45 -1.02
C ALA A 76 20.64 -29.17 -2.44
N VAL A 77 21.22 -30.22 -3.05
CA VAL A 77 21.70 -30.22 -4.43
C VAL A 77 20.87 -31.23 -5.21
N PHE A 78 20.34 -30.81 -6.34
CA PHE A 78 19.53 -31.62 -7.25
C PHE A 78 20.29 -31.78 -8.54
N VAL A 79 20.57 -33.01 -8.95
CA VAL A 79 21.30 -33.31 -10.19
C VAL A 79 20.45 -34.21 -11.08
N TYR A 80 20.39 -33.86 -12.35
CA TYR A 80 19.78 -34.69 -13.39
C TYR A 80 20.68 -34.77 -14.61
N SER A 81 20.76 -35.97 -15.19
CA SER A 81 21.40 -36.23 -16.47
C SER A 81 20.58 -37.27 -17.22
N GLY A 82 20.05 -36.92 -18.40
CA GLY A 82 19.24 -37.84 -19.19
C GLY A 82 18.83 -37.27 -20.55
N ALA A 83 17.78 -37.84 -21.14
CA ALA A 83 17.31 -37.48 -22.49
C ALA A 83 16.86 -36.01 -22.62
N ALA A 84 16.42 -35.40 -21.51
CA ALA A 84 16.00 -34.00 -21.44
C ALA A 84 17.17 -33.01 -21.22
N GLY A 85 18.43 -33.48 -21.24
CA GLY A 85 19.63 -32.69 -21.01
C GLY A 85 20.27 -32.93 -19.64
N ARG A 86 21.15 -31.99 -19.23
CA ARG A 86 21.81 -31.99 -17.92
C ARG A 86 21.41 -30.76 -17.15
N ALA A 87 21.02 -30.94 -15.89
CA ALA A 87 20.72 -29.82 -15.01
C ALA A 87 21.15 -30.09 -13.58
N GLU A 88 21.65 -29.04 -12.94
CA GLU A 88 22.04 -29.01 -11.55
C GLU A 88 21.38 -27.79 -10.88
N LYS A 89 20.73 -27.99 -9.74
CA LYS A 89 20.17 -26.90 -8.93
C LYS A 89 20.64 -27.04 -7.49
N ARG A 90 21.25 -25.98 -6.95
CA ARG A 90 21.67 -25.90 -5.55
C ARG A 90 20.79 -24.89 -4.83
N PHE A 91 20.29 -25.30 -3.67
CA PHE A 91 19.48 -24.45 -2.80
C PHE A 91 20.14 -24.41 -1.43
N ARG A 92 20.27 -23.21 -0.85
CA ARG A 92 20.81 -23.02 0.50
C ARG A 92 20.12 -21.87 1.21
N ILE A 93 19.70 -22.07 2.45
CA ILE A 93 19.26 -20.98 3.34
C ILE A 93 20.51 -20.42 4.02
N ASN A 94 20.77 -19.13 3.84
CA ASN A 94 21.90 -18.46 4.46
C ASN A 94 21.54 -17.90 5.85
N GLU A 95 22.54 -17.36 6.56
CA GLU A 95 22.36 -16.82 7.93
C GLU A 95 21.49 -15.56 8.00
N GLN A 96 21.26 -14.90 6.86
CA GLN A 96 20.37 -13.74 6.76
C GLN A 96 18.92 -14.16 6.43
N GLY A 97 18.63 -15.46 6.35
CA GLY A 97 17.33 -15.99 5.98
C GLY A 97 16.97 -15.80 4.51
N LEU A 98 17.97 -15.63 3.63
CA LEU A 98 17.80 -15.61 2.18
C LEU A 98 18.01 -17.00 1.59
N LEU A 99 17.29 -17.29 0.51
CA LEU A 99 17.45 -18.53 -0.26
C LEU A 99 18.43 -18.30 -1.41
N GLU A 100 19.61 -18.88 -1.30
CA GLU A 100 20.59 -18.93 -2.38
C GLU A 100 20.18 -20.02 -3.37
N VAL A 101 20.13 -19.65 -4.65
CA VAL A 101 19.73 -20.54 -5.74
C VAL A 101 20.76 -20.45 -6.85
N GLU A 102 21.43 -21.57 -7.11
CA GLU A 102 22.31 -21.72 -8.26
C GLU A 102 21.69 -22.75 -9.20
N VAL A 103 21.56 -22.39 -10.46
CA VAL A 103 21.00 -23.25 -11.50
C VAL A 103 22.00 -23.34 -12.63
N SER A 104 22.33 -24.56 -13.03
CA SER A 104 23.08 -24.82 -14.25
C SER A 104 22.32 -25.78 -15.15
N VAL A 105 22.18 -25.42 -16.42
CA VAL A 105 21.49 -26.22 -17.43
C VAL A 105 22.36 -26.26 -18.67
N SER A 106 22.72 -27.46 -19.13
CA SER A 106 23.56 -27.64 -20.31
C SER A 106 22.89 -28.53 -21.34
N GLY A 107 23.05 -28.16 -22.61
CA GLY A 107 22.53 -28.90 -23.76
C GLY A 107 21.01 -28.78 -23.97
N ALA A 108 20.37 -27.73 -23.43
CA ALA A 108 18.92 -27.58 -23.42
C ALA A 108 18.39 -26.32 -24.14
N GLY A 109 19.24 -25.58 -24.86
CA GLY A 109 18.86 -24.34 -25.54
C GLY A 109 18.65 -23.17 -24.57
N ARG A 110 17.96 -22.10 -25.02
CA ARG A 110 17.59 -20.97 -24.16
C ARG A 110 16.55 -21.42 -23.13
N TRP A 111 16.76 -21.05 -21.88
CA TRP A 111 15.88 -21.38 -20.76
C TRP A 111 15.69 -20.16 -19.86
N GLY A 112 14.56 -20.07 -19.18
CA GLY A 112 14.30 -19.08 -18.14
C GLY A 112 14.08 -19.74 -16.79
N LEU A 113 14.38 -19.05 -15.70
CA LEU A 113 14.04 -19.47 -14.34
C LEU A 113 12.79 -18.72 -13.87
N LEU A 114 11.70 -19.46 -13.64
CA LEU A 114 10.45 -18.89 -13.15
C LEU A 114 10.52 -18.64 -11.64
N VAL A 115 10.19 -17.45 -11.17
CA VAL A 115 10.14 -17.10 -9.72
C VAL A 115 8.70 -16.99 -9.23
N GLY A 116 7.82 -16.38 -10.05
CA GLY A 116 6.41 -16.17 -9.76
C GLY A 116 5.48 -16.99 -10.65
N PRO A 117 4.17 -16.71 -10.73
CA PRO A 117 3.56 -15.41 -10.47
C PRO A 117 3.15 -15.15 -9.02
N GLY A 118 3.11 -13.86 -8.65
CA GLY A 118 2.76 -13.33 -7.33
C GLY A 118 3.64 -13.78 -6.15
N VAL A 119 3.29 -13.32 -4.95
CA VAL A 119 4.07 -13.54 -3.70
C VAL A 119 3.30 -14.31 -2.61
N ARG A 120 1.98 -14.52 -2.77
CA ARG A 120 1.13 -15.35 -1.91
C ARG A 120 -0.24 -15.59 -2.53
N ASN A 121 -1.09 -16.37 -1.86
CA ASN A 121 -2.50 -16.48 -2.20
C ASN A 121 -3.27 -15.24 -1.67
N PRO A 122 -3.84 -14.40 -2.56
CA PRO A 122 -4.74 -13.32 -2.15
C PRO A 122 -6.10 -13.89 -1.73
N THR A 123 -6.73 -13.23 -0.78
CA THR A 123 -8.13 -13.50 -0.42
C THR A 123 -9.08 -13.01 -1.52
N ALA A 124 -10.32 -13.51 -1.53
CA ALA A 124 -11.34 -13.06 -2.48
C ALA A 124 -11.60 -11.54 -2.38
N ASP A 125 -11.54 -10.98 -1.17
CA ASP A 125 -11.71 -9.55 -0.93
C ASP A 125 -10.51 -8.74 -1.46
N GLU A 126 -9.29 -9.25 -1.30
CA GLU A 126 -8.08 -8.62 -1.86
C GLU A 126 -8.03 -8.68 -3.39
N LEU A 127 -8.61 -9.70 -4.02
CA LEU A 127 -8.73 -9.75 -5.48
C LEU A 127 -9.66 -8.66 -6.02
N LYS A 128 -10.69 -8.29 -5.26
CA LYS A 128 -11.67 -7.25 -5.62
C LYS A 128 -11.29 -5.84 -5.14
N SER A 129 -10.37 -5.74 -4.18
CA SER A 129 -9.99 -4.48 -3.56
C SER A 129 -9.04 -3.66 -4.44
N GLN A 130 -9.40 -2.41 -4.71
CA GLN A 130 -8.52 -1.42 -5.35
C GLN A 130 -7.29 -1.06 -4.49
N PHE A 131 -7.32 -1.37 -3.20
CA PHE A 131 -6.24 -1.05 -2.27
C PHE A 131 -5.22 -2.17 -2.13
N ALA A 132 -5.54 -3.40 -2.56
CA ALA A 132 -4.61 -4.53 -2.56
C ALA A 132 -3.78 -4.51 -3.85
N ARG A 133 -2.74 -3.66 -3.88
CA ARG A 133 -1.87 -3.51 -5.05
C ARG A 133 -0.98 -4.74 -5.19
N ARG A 134 -0.75 -5.13 -6.44
CA ARG A 134 0.15 -6.21 -6.83
C ARG A 134 0.99 -5.71 -7.98
N SER A 135 2.31 -5.87 -7.88
CA SER A 135 3.22 -5.29 -8.86
C SER A 135 4.53 -6.06 -8.96
N GLY A 136 5.13 -5.98 -10.14
CA GLY A 136 6.56 -6.23 -10.30
C GLY A 136 7.32 -5.00 -9.83
N VAL A 137 8.38 -5.19 -9.07
CA VAL A 137 9.19 -4.11 -8.51
C VAL A 137 10.67 -4.39 -8.78
N TYR A 138 11.43 -3.38 -9.15
CA TYR A 138 12.86 -3.55 -9.40
C TYR A 138 13.64 -2.27 -9.13
N LEU A 139 14.92 -2.45 -8.79
CA LEU A 139 15.89 -1.37 -8.63
C LEU A 139 16.91 -1.43 -9.75
N ALA A 140 16.85 -0.46 -10.65
CA ALA A 140 17.79 -0.30 -11.76
C ALA A 140 18.25 1.15 -11.84
N GLY A 141 19.56 1.38 -12.00
CA GLY A 141 20.11 2.74 -12.11
C GLY A 141 19.93 3.61 -10.86
N GLY A 142 19.69 3.01 -9.69
CA GLY A 142 19.51 3.72 -8.42
C GLY A 142 18.06 4.15 -8.13
N GLU A 143 17.11 3.89 -9.02
CA GLU A 143 15.69 4.21 -8.82
C GLU A 143 14.83 2.94 -8.78
N VAL A 144 13.84 2.94 -7.87
CA VAL A 144 12.86 1.86 -7.77
C VAL A 144 11.72 2.10 -8.76
N GLN A 145 11.52 1.16 -9.66
CA GLN A 145 10.45 1.16 -10.63
C GLN A 145 9.41 0.09 -10.29
N ARG A 146 8.15 0.35 -10.62
CA ARG A 146 7.01 -0.54 -10.37
C ARG A 146 6.19 -0.73 -11.63
N VAL A 147 5.86 -1.97 -11.92
CA VAL A 147 4.95 -2.38 -12.99
C VAL A 147 3.68 -2.88 -12.32
N ASP A 148 2.58 -2.13 -12.46
CA ASP A 148 1.29 -2.50 -11.88
C ASP A 148 0.71 -3.72 -12.60
N ALA A 149 0.38 -4.77 -11.86
CA ALA A 149 -0.12 -6.01 -12.46
C ALA A 149 -1.54 -5.86 -13.02
N GLN A 150 -2.37 -4.99 -12.46
CA GLN A 150 -3.76 -4.82 -12.89
C GLN A 150 -3.86 -4.07 -14.22
N GLY A 151 -2.99 -3.08 -14.43
CA GLY A 151 -2.92 -2.29 -15.67
C GLY A 151 -1.93 -2.83 -16.72
N ALA A 152 -1.13 -3.85 -16.42
CA ALA A 152 -0.17 -4.37 -17.38
C ALA A 152 -0.86 -5.15 -18.51
N GLU A 153 -0.52 -4.78 -19.75
CA GLU A 153 -1.00 -5.40 -20.99
C GLU A 153 0.15 -6.03 -21.77
N GLU A 154 1.34 -5.43 -21.68
CA GLU A 154 2.54 -5.87 -22.40
C GLU A 154 3.56 -6.50 -21.45
N THR A 155 4.41 -7.35 -22.02
CA THR A 155 5.57 -7.91 -21.32
C THR A 155 6.63 -6.83 -21.15
N VAL A 156 7.15 -6.70 -19.93
CA VAL A 156 8.25 -5.77 -19.62
C VAL A 156 9.55 -6.55 -19.53
N GLU A 157 10.48 -6.26 -20.43
CA GLU A 157 11.83 -6.81 -20.42
C GLU A 157 12.81 -5.81 -19.78
N ILE A 158 13.59 -6.28 -18.82
CA ILE A 158 14.52 -5.48 -18.03
C ILE A 158 15.92 -6.07 -18.24
N PRO A 159 16.89 -5.30 -18.76
CA PRO A 159 18.26 -5.76 -18.86
C PRO A 159 18.84 -6.12 -17.49
N GLY A 160 19.54 -7.25 -17.38
CA GLY A 160 20.23 -7.66 -16.16
C GLY A 160 21.39 -6.72 -15.79
N ARG A 161 21.97 -6.03 -16.78
CA ARG A 161 23.04 -5.05 -16.55
C ARG A 161 22.52 -3.82 -15.81
N GLY A 162 23.04 -3.57 -14.61
CA GLY A 162 22.66 -2.44 -13.77
C GLY A 162 21.41 -2.70 -12.92
N LEU A 163 20.86 -3.92 -12.97
CA LEU A 163 19.81 -4.39 -12.09
C LEU A 163 20.41 -4.78 -10.74
N SER A 164 19.97 -4.14 -9.67
CA SER A 164 20.38 -4.49 -8.30
C SER A 164 19.52 -5.63 -7.74
N TRP A 165 18.21 -5.55 -7.96
CA TRP A 165 17.26 -6.60 -7.62
C TRP A 165 15.94 -6.40 -8.39
N VAL A 166 15.17 -7.49 -8.50
CA VAL A 166 13.82 -7.52 -9.09
C VAL A 166 12.93 -8.44 -8.28
N GLY A 167 11.64 -8.16 -8.21
CA GLY A 167 10.72 -8.96 -7.42
C GLY A 167 9.27 -8.79 -7.79
N LEU A 168 8.45 -9.56 -7.10
CA LEU A 168 7.01 -9.47 -7.09
C LEU A 168 6.59 -9.07 -5.68
N GLU A 169 5.75 -8.05 -5.57
CA GLU A 169 5.27 -7.53 -4.29
C GLU A 169 3.76 -7.39 -4.29
N ASP A 170 3.20 -7.49 -3.08
CA ASP A 170 1.94 -6.86 -2.75
C ASP A 170 2.18 -5.75 -1.69
N ASN A 171 1.12 -5.26 -1.08
CA ASN A 171 1.22 -4.24 -0.04
C ASN A 171 2.15 -4.63 1.13
N TYR A 172 2.24 -5.93 1.47
CA TYR A 172 2.81 -6.40 2.73
C TYR A 172 3.92 -7.44 2.56
N PHE A 173 4.04 -8.09 1.41
CA PHE A 173 4.98 -9.17 1.16
C PHE A 173 5.78 -8.93 -0.11
N LEU A 174 6.99 -9.47 -0.11
CA LEU A 174 7.96 -9.34 -1.20
C LEU A 174 8.62 -10.69 -1.47
N SER A 175 8.63 -11.07 -2.76
CA SER A 175 9.53 -12.07 -3.32
C SER A 175 10.53 -11.30 -4.18
N ALA A 176 11.76 -11.13 -3.71
CA ALA A 176 12.80 -10.41 -4.45
C ALA A 176 13.94 -11.35 -4.82
N VAL A 177 14.56 -11.07 -5.95
CA VAL A 177 15.72 -11.75 -6.50
C VAL A 177 16.83 -10.74 -6.67
N ILE A 178 17.97 -11.05 -6.08
CA ILE A 178 19.22 -10.30 -6.18
C ILE A 178 20.17 -11.11 -7.07
N PRO A 179 20.41 -10.67 -8.31
CA PRO A 179 21.31 -11.35 -9.23
C PRO A 179 22.73 -11.41 -8.65
N GLN A 180 23.37 -12.58 -8.66
CA GLN A 180 24.78 -12.74 -8.27
C GLN A 180 25.68 -12.92 -9.49
N ALA A 181 25.25 -13.76 -10.45
CA ALA A 181 25.98 -14.00 -11.69
C ALA A 181 25.08 -14.60 -12.77
N GLY A 182 25.42 -14.33 -14.04
CA GLY A 182 24.87 -15.02 -15.20
C GLY A 182 23.46 -14.60 -15.62
N LEU A 183 22.98 -13.42 -15.19
CA LEU A 183 21.68 -12.87 -15.62
C LEU A 183 21.87 -11.96 -16.85
N ASP A 184 21.17 -12.26 -17.94
CA ASP A 184 21.11 -11.44 -19.16
C ASP A 184 19.95 -10.44 -19.10
N ALA A 185 18.75 -10.95 -18.83
CA ALA A 185 17.52 -10.17 -18.78
C ALA A 185 16.51 -10.72 -17.77
N VAL A 186 15.53 -9.91 -17.45
CA VAL A 186 14.39 -10.27 -16.61
C VAL A 186 13.11 -9.92 -17.37
N VAL A 187 12.16 -10.84 -17.34
CA VAL A 187 10.88 -10.70 -18.01
C VAL A 187 9.77 -10.67 -16.96
N LEU A 188 9.04 -9.57 -16.91
CA LEU A 188 7.78 -9.44 -16.17
C LEU A 188 6.63 -9.58 -17.17
N ARG A 189 5.99 -10.76 -17.14
CA ARG A 189 4.91 -11.09 -18.07
C ARG A 189 3.54 -11.05 -17.40
N PRO A 190 2.56 -10.31 -17.94
CA PRO A 190 1.17 -10.36 -17.47
C PRO A 190 0.55 -11.75 -17.65
N VAL A 191 -0.15 -12.23 -16.63
CA VAL A 191 -0.91 -13.48 -16.65
C VAL A 191 -2.30 -13.27 -16.04
N LEU A 192 -3.28 -14.02 -16.52
CA LEU A 192 -4.61 -14.09 -15.95
C LEU A 192 -4.64 -15.09 -14.79
N ILE A 193 -5.37 -14.75 -13.73
CA ILE A 193 -5.61 -15.60 -12.56
C ILE A 193 -7.01 -16.20 -12.68
N ASP A 194 -7.09 -17.48 -12.99
CA ASP A 194 -8.31 -18.27 -12.87
C ASP A 194 -8.28 -19.09 -11.58
N ALA A 195 -9.00 -18.62 -10.56
CA ALA A 195 -9.00 -19.21 -9.22
C ALA A 195 -10.42 -19.66 -8.81
N PRO A 196 -10.88 -20.84 -9.25
CA PRO A 196 -12.17 -21.37 -8.83
C PRO A 196 -12.18 -21.70 -7.33
N GLU A 197 -13.32 -21.43 -6.67
CA GLU A 197 -13.46 -21.64 -5.22
C GLU A 197 -13.05 -23.07 -4.80
N GLY A 198 -12.21 -23.15 -3.75
CA GLY A 198 -11.76 -24.42 -3.19
C GLY A 198 -10.73 -25.20 -4.02
N ARG A 199 -10.19 -24.63 -5.11
CA ARG A 199 -9.10 -25.22 -5.88
C ARG A 199 -7.92 -24.25 -6.03
N GLY A 200 -6.74 -24.80 -6.35
CA GLY A 200 -5.57 -23.97 -6.69
C GLY A 200 -5.81 -23.12 -7.94
N ALA A 201 -5.11 -21.98 -8.03
CA ALA A 201 -5.21 -21.09 -9.17
C ALA A 201 -4.59 -21.70 -10.44
N ARG A 202 -5.09 -21.30 -11.59
CA ARG A 202 -4.49 -21.49 -12.91
C ARG A 202 -3.98 -20.13 -13.38
N PHE A 203 -2.76 -20.13 -13.89
CA PHE A 203 -2.14 -18.93 -14.44
C PHE A 203 -2.07 -19.08 -15.94
N LEU A 204 -2.82 -18.26 -16.65
CA LEU A 204 -2.95 -18.32 -18.10
C LEU A 204 -2.17 -17.15 -18.72
N PRO A 205 -1.47 -17.36 -19.85
CA PRO A 205 -0.90 -16.25 -20.61
C PRO A 205 -1.99 -15.22 -20.94
N LEU A 206 -1.66 -13.93 -20.87
CA LEU A 206 -2.58 -12.86 -21.25
C LEU A 206 -2.63 -12.78 -22.79
N PRO A 207 -3.78 -13.08 -23.43
CA PRO A 207 -3.90 -12.87 -24.87
C PRO A 207 -4.00 -11.37 -25.19
N PRO A 208 -3.76 -10.98 -26.46
CA PRO A 208 -4.04 -9.63 -26.94
C PRO A 208 -5.45 -9.14 -26.57
N GLU A 209 -5.59 -7.84 -26.31
CA GLU A 209 -6.82 -7.26 -25.75
C GLU A 209 -8.08 -7.50 -26.61
N ASP A 210 -7.89 -7.52 -27.93
CA ASP A 210 -8.91 -7.79 -28.94
C ASP A 210 -9.41 -9.24 -28.93
N LEU A 211 -8.61 -10.16 -28.38
CA LEU A 211 -8.91 -11.60 -28.29
C LEU A 211 -9.42 -12.02 -26.90
N LEU A 212 -9.49 -11.09 -25.92
CA LEU A 212 -10.01 -11.38 -24.58
C LEU A 212 -11.52 -11.68 -24.62
N THR A 213 -11.88 -12.89 -24.17
CA THR A 213 -13.28 -13.26 -23.94
C THR A 213 -13.89 -12.47 -22.78
N LYS A 214 -15.22 -12.39 -22.72
CA LYS A 214 -15.92 -11.71 -21.60
C LYS A 214 -15.53 -12.27 -20.24
N GLU A 215 -15.40 -13.59 -20.15
CA GLU A 215 -14.99 -14.30 -18.94
C GLU A 215 -13.56 -13.92 -18.53
N GLN A 216 -12.62 -13.87 -19.48
CA GLN A 216 -11.23 -13.47 -19.21
C GLN A 216 -11.09 -12.00 -18.78
N LYS A 217 -12.01 -11.12 -19.21
CA LYS A 217 -12.02 -9.71 -18.77
C LYS A 217 -12.40 -9.54 -17.30
N GLU A 218 -13.08 -10.53 -16.71
CA GLU A 218 -13.45 -10.52 -15.29
C GLU A 218 -12.38 -11.17 -14.40
N LEU A 219 -11.41 -11.87 -14.99
CA LEU A 219 -10.31 -12.49 -14.25
C LEU A 219 -9.33 -11.43 -13.73
N GLY A 220 -8.79 -11.68 -12.54
CA GLY A 220 -7.71 -10.88 -12.00
C GLY A 220 -6.44 -11.05 -12.82
N ARG A 221 -5.59 -10.02 -12.84
CA ARG A 221 -4.25 -10.07 -13.46
C ARG A 221 -3.15 -10.20 -12.41
N GLU A 222 -2.04 -10.82 -12.80
CA GLU A 222 -0.78 -10.94 -12.06
C GLU A 222 0.42 -10.78 -13.00
N LEU A 223 1.62 -10.67 -12.43
CA LEU A 223 2.88 -10.76 -13.17
C LEU A 223 3.63 -12.06 -12.85
N ALA A 224 4.06 -12.76 -13.89
CA ALA A 224 5.05 -13.81 -13.83
C ALA A 224 6.45 -13.21 -14.00
N LEU A 225 7.33 -13.47 -13.03
CA LEU A 225 8.73 -13.07 -13.05
C LEU A 225 9.57 -14.23 -13.58
N ILE A 226 10.27 -14.00 -14.68
CA ILE A 226 11.18 -14.96 -15.33
C ILE A 226 12.57 -14.33 -15.41
N LEU A 227 13.59 -15.08 -15.03
CA LEU A 227 14.99 -14.67 -15.14
C LEU A 227 15.62 -15.38 -16.34
N GLU A 228 16.17 -14.62 -17.27
CA GLU A 228 16.84 -15.15 -18.45
C GLU A 228 18.36 -15.10 -18.25
N PRO A 229 19.04 -16.25 -18.29
CA PRO A 229 20.48 -16.33 -18.11
C PRO A 229 21.24 -16.05 -19.40
N GLU A 230 22.44 -15.50 -19.26
CA GLU A 230 23.37 -15.25 -20.38
C GLU A 230 23.88 -16.56 -21.01
N ALA A 231 23.97 -17.60 -20.19
CA ALA A 231 24.55 -18.89 -20.57
C ALA A 231 23.93 -20.04 -19.76
N ASP A 232 24.71 -21.10 -19.56
CA ASP A 232 24.31 -22.33 -18.89
C ASP A 232 24.23 -22.22 -17.37
N ARG A 233 24.52 -21.05 -16.76
CA ARG A 233 24.54 -20.89 -15.30
C ARG A 233 23.91 -19.57 -14.88
N LEU A 234 23.07 -19.64 -13.85
CA LEU A 234 22.47 -18.52 -13.15
C LEU A 234 22.69 -18.68 -11.65
N SER A 235 23.13 -17.63 -10.97
CA SER A 235 23.26 -17.59 -9.52
C SER A 235 22.49 -16.39 -8.97
N ILE A 236 21.61 -16.63 -8.01
CA ILE A 236 20.78 -15.61 -7.39
C ILE A 236 20.66 -15.79 -5.88
N LEU A 237 20.38 -14.70 -5.18
CA LEU A 237 19.83 -14.73 -3.83
C LEU A 237 18.36 -14.35 -3.91
N SER A 238 17.50 -15.03 -3.16
CA SER A 238 16.07 -14.74 -3.13
C SER A 238 15.61 -14.40 -1.71
N TYR A 239 14.98 -13.24 -1.56
CA TYR A 239 14.23 -12.85 -0.37
C TYR A 239 12.77 -13.26 -0.54
N TRP A 240 12.19 -13.86 0.50
CA TRP A 240 10.78 -14.14 0.59
C TRP A 240 10.31 -13.76 2.00
N GLY A 241 9.39 -12.81 2.12
CA GLY A 241 8.92 -12.40 3.45
C GLY A 241 8.07 -11.14 3.47
N SER A 242 7.73 -10.72 4.68
CA SER A 242 7.05 -9.46 4.97
C SER A 242 7.92 -8.25 4.60
N LYS A 243 7.27 -7.14 4.27
CA LYS A 243 7.90 -5.85 3.94
C LYS A 243 8.11 -5.00 5.20
N GLU A 244 8.84 -5.56 6.14
CA GLU A 244 9.24 -4.87 7.37
C GLU A 244 10.46 -3.98 7.08
N PHE A 245 10.32 -2.67 7.32
CA PHE A 245 11.37 -1.72 6.95
C PHE A 245 12.71 -2.04 7.64
N ASP A 246 12.69 -2.27 8.96
CA ASP A 246 13.91 -2.51 9.74
C ASP A 246 14.62 -3.79 9.32
N ARG A 247 13.86 -4.84 9.00
CA ARG A 247 14.40 -6.11 8.49
C ARG A 247 15.06 -5.92 7.13
N LEU A 248 14.38 -5.24 6.21
CA LEU A 248 14.88 -5.01 4.86
C LEU A 248 16.09 -4.07 4.85
N ALA A 249 16.09 -3.03 5.69
CA ALA A 249 17.20 -2.09 5.83
C ALA A 249 18.44 -2.71 6.48
N GLY A 250 18.26 -3.79 7.26
CA GLY A 250 19.35 -4.60 7.78
C GLY A 250 20.07 -5.44 6.70
N LEU A 251 19.48 -5.58 5.51
CA LEU A 251 20.07 -6.30 4.39
C LEU A 251 20.86 -5.35 3.48
N PRO A 252 22.07 -5.72 3.00
CA PRO A 252 22.95 -4.83 2.24
C PRO A 252 22.53 -4.64 0.76
N TYR A 253 21.26 -4.86 0.43
CA TYR A 253 20.76 -4.90 -0.95
C TYR A 253 19.81 -3.74 -1.29
N GLY A 254 19.49 -2.86 -0.34
CA GLY A 254 18.59 -1.73 -0.59
C GLY A 254 17.12 -2.15 -0.79
N LEU A 255 16.70 -3.27 -0.19
CA LEU A 255 15.33 -3.79 -0.33
C LEU A 255 14.30 -2.93 0.42
N GLU A 256 14.73 -2.14 1.40
CA GLU A 256 13.88 -1.22 2.16
C GLU A 256 13.21 -0.16 1.25
N ALA A 257 13.77 0.09 0.07
CA ALA A 257 13.18 0.98 -0.93
C ALA A 257 11.87 0.42 -1.55
N THR A 258 11.58 -0.87 -1.34
CA THR A 258 10.27 -1.46 -1.68
C THR A 258 9.15 -0.95 -0.76
N VAL A 259 9.48 -0.51 0.46
CA VAL A 259 8.53 0.05 1.43
C VAL A 259 8.29 1.53 1.10
N ASN A 260 7.23 1.80 0.33
CA ASN A 260 6.87 3.16 -0.06
C ASN A 260 5.67 3.66 0.76
N PHE A 261 5.94 4.58 1.69
CA PHE A 261 4.92 5.28 2.48
C PHE A 261 4.30 6.48 1.76
N GLY A 262 4.57 6.65 0.46
CA GLY A 262 4.12 7.77 -0.36
C GLY A 262 4.95 9.04 -0.15
N PHE A 263 4.47 10.16 -0.72
CA PHE A 263 5.14 11.46 -0.67
C PHE A 263 5.46 11.94 0.76
N PHE A 264 4.60 11.63 1.72
CA PHE A 264 4.75 11.99 3.13
C PHE A 264 5.43 10.91 3.96
N GLY A 265 6.20 10.01 3.34
CA GLY A 265 6.86 8.90 4.03
C GLY A 265 7.83 9.33 5.15
N PHE A 266 8.42 10.52 5.03
CA PHE A 266 9.26 11.09 6.10
C PHE A 266 8.48 11.36 7.41
N LEU A 267 7.15 11.57 7.33
CA LEU A 267 6.26 11.67 8.48
C LEU A 267 5.78 10.29 8.94
N ALA A 268 5.56 9.36 8.02
CA ALA A 268 5.06 8.02 8.34
C ALA A 268 6.04 7.24 9.25
N ARG A 269 7.35 7.37 9.02
CA ARG A 269 8.39 6.70 9.82
C ARG A 269 8.36 7.04 11.32
N PRO A 270 8.45 8.32 11.73
CA PRO A 270 8.37 8.66 13.16
C PRO A 270 7.01 8.33 13.76
N LEU A 271 5.93 8.39 12.97
CA LEU A 271 4.60 7.95 13.42
C LEU A 271 4.57 6.45 13.71
N LEU A 272 5.15 5.60 12.84
CA LEU A 272 5.26 4.16 13.08
C LEU A 272 6.06 3.88 14.36
N ALA A 273 7.23 4.50 14.49
CA ALA A 273 8.08 4.33 15.67
C ALA A 273 7.35 4.72 16.96
N GLY A 274 6.60 5.83 16.93
CA GLY A 274 5.80 6.24 18.08
C GLY A 274 4.59 5.32 18.33
N LEU A 275 3.97 4.72 17.30
CA LEU A 275 2.92 3.71 17.48
C LEU A 275 3.48 2.45 18.14
N HIS A 276 4.65 1.96 17.70
CA HIS A 276 5.35 0.84 18.34
C HIS A 276 5.70 1.16 19.78
N TRP A 277 6.23 2.36 20.04
CA TRP A 277 6.55 2.79 21.40
C TRP A 277 5.31 2.81 22.30
N ILE A 278 4.17 3.35 21.84
CA ILE A 278 2.91 3.33 22.60
C ILE A 278 2.42 1.90 22.79
N TYR A 279 2.53 1.05 21.77
CA TYR A 279 2.12 -0.34 21.82
C TYR A 279 2.87 -1.12 22.92
N GLU A 280 4.20 -0.99 22.93
CA GLU A 280 5.09 -1.71 23.84
C GLU A 280 5.05 -1.17 25.28
N ASN A 281 4.95 0.16 25.44
CA ASN A 281 5.15 0.80 26.75
C ASN A 281 3.85 1.24 27.44
N MET A 282 2.73 1.34 26.71
CA MET A 282 1.47 1.86 27.26
C MET A 282 0.30 0.89 27.09
N VAL A 283 0.02 0.43 25.86
CA VAL A 283 -1.15 -0.40 25.55
C VAL A 283 -0.85 -1.39 24.44
N ALA A 284 -0.91 -2.69 24.71
CA ALA A 284 -0.70 -3.75 23.73
C ALA A 284 -1.90 -3.94 22.76
N ASN A 285 -2.33 -2.87 22.10
CA ASN A 285 -3.39 -2.86 21.10
C ASN A 285 -3.21 -1.67 20.15
N TYR A 286 -3.03 -1.94 18.85
CA TYR A 286 -2.75 -0.90 17.87
C TYR A 286 -3.89 0.09 17.65
N GLY A 287 -5.15 -0.32 17.85
CA GLY A 287 -6.27 0.62 17.74
C GLY A 287 -6.24 1.67 18.84
N TRP A 288 -5.94 1.28 20.07
CA TRP A 288 -5.72 2.24 21.16
C TRP A 288 -4.42 3.04 20.99
N ALA A 289 -3.37 2.42 20.42
CA ALA A 289 -2.15 3.14 20.09
C ALA A 289 -2.41 4.27 19.07
N ILE A 290 -3.23 4.02 18.05
CA ILE A 290 -3.67 5.04 17.08
C ILE A 290 -4.44 6.17 17.79
N VAL A 291 -5.36 5.84 18.70
CA VAL A 291 -6.10 6.85 19.48
C VAL A 291 -5.14 7.72 20.30
N LEU A 292 -4.22 7.12 21.05
CA LEU A 292 -3.24 7.83 21.87
C LEU A 292 -2.27 8.66 21.05
N MET A 293 -1.79 8.13 19.93
CA MET A 293 -0.97 8.87 18.97
C MET A 293 -1.73 10.10 18.43
N THR A 294 -3.01 9.94 18.12
CA THR A 294 -3.87 11.05 17.66
C THR A 294 -3.99 12.13 18.74
N VAL A 295 -4.18 11.73 20.00
CA VAL A 295 -4.21 12.65 21.15
C VAL A 295 -2.89 13.40 21.29
N LEU A 296 -1.75 12.69 21.21
CA LEU A 296 -0.43 13.29 21.29
C LEU A 296 -0.21 14.33 20.19
N ILE A 297 -0.51 13.98 18.93
CA ILE A 297 -0.42 14.90 17.80
C ILE A 297 -1.31 16.13 18.04
N ARG A 298 -2.54 15.94 18.52
CA ARG A 298 -3.45 17.05 18.82
C ARG A 298 -2.93 17.97 19.92
N ILE A 299 -2.29 17.44 20.95
CA ILE A 299 -1.64 18.23 22.01
C ILE A 299 -0.48 19.04 21.43
N LEU A 300 0.38 18.43 20.61
CA LEU A 300 1.50 19.13 19.96
C LEU A 300 1.03 20.25 19.03
N LEU A 301 -0.10 20.06 18.32
CA LEU A 301 -0.67 21.04 17.40
C LEU A 301 -1.62 22.03 18.10
N LEU A 302 -1.90 21.87 19.40
CA LEU A 302 -2.78 22.74 20.17
C LEU A 302 -2.44 24.23 20.07
N PRO A 303 -1.17 24.69 20.24
CA PRO A 303 -0.85 26.11 20.14
C PRO A 303 -1.18 26.68 18.76
N LEU A 304 -0.88 25.93 17.69
CA LEU A 304 -1.16 26.36 16.33
C LEU A 304 -2.66 26.42 16.06
N THR A 305 -3.42 25.40 16.50
CA THR A 305 -4.88 25.39 16.34
C THR A 305 -5.55 26.49 17.17
N HIS A 306 -5.04 26.82 18.35
CA HIS A 306 -5.51 27.95 19.16
C HIS A 306 -5.44 29.28 18.38
N HIS A 307 -4.30 29.56 17.75
CA HIS A 307 -4.14 30.75 16.92
C HIS A 307 -5.12 30.79 15.73
N SER A 308 -5.32 29.65 15.07
CA SER A 308 -6.30 29.51 13.99
C SER A 308 -7.74 29.78 14.47
N THR A 309 -8.16 29.17 15.58
CA THR A 309 -9.50 29.37 16.17
C THR A 309 -9.74 30.82 16.56
N LYS A 310 -8.73 31.51 17.13
CA LYS A 310 -8.82 32.93 17.47
C LYS A 310 -9.01 33.81 16.22
N SER A 311 -8.30 33.52 15.13
CA SER A 311 -8.48 34.21 13.84
C SER A 311 -9.90 34.00 13.29
N MET A 312 -10.42 32.76 13.36
CA MET A 312 -11.76 32.42 12.88
C MET A 312 -12.88 33.13 13.64
N LYS A 313 -12.75 33.30 14.96
CA LYS A 313 -13.74 34.09 15.73
C LYS A 313 -13.77 35.55 15.30
N LYS A 314 -12.61 36.18 15.10
CA LYS A 314 -12.56 37.56 14.57
C LYS A 314 -13.19 37.67 13.19
N MET A 315 -12.98 36.66 12.34
CA MET A 315 -13.61 36.60 11.01
C MET A 315 -15.14 36.52 11.10
N GLN A 316 -15.67 35.80 12.10
CA GLN A 316 -17.11 35.72 12.36
C GLN A 316 -17.70 37.06 12.76
N GLU A 317 -17.01 37.84 13.61
CA GLU A 317 -17.43 39.19 14.00
C GLU A 317 -17.49 40.16 12.79
N LEU A 318 -16.65 39.93 11.78
CA LEU A 318 -16.66 40.69 10.52
C LEU A 318 -17.72 40.23 9.54
N ASN A 319 -18.32 39.05 9.72
CA ASN A 319 -19.31 38.50 8.82
C ASN A 319 -20.49 39.45 8.51
N PRO A 320 -21.13 40.17 9.47
CA PRO A 320 -22.17 41.14 9.15
C PRO A 320 -21.67 42.27 8.23
N LYS A 321 -20.44 42.78 8.43
CA LYS A 321 -19.83 43.80 7.55
C LYS A 321 -19.57 43.24 6.15
N ILE A 322 -19.14 41.98 6.06
CA ILE A 322 -18.92 41.29 4.78
C ILE A 322 -20.25 41.08 4.04
N GLN A 323 -21.33 40.73 4.75
CA GLN A 323 -22.66 40.61 4.13
C GLN A 323 -23.16 41.96 3.63
N ALA A 324 -22.96 43.05 4.38
CA ALA A 324 -23.28 44.39 3.92
C ALA A 324 -22.50 44.77 2.64
N ILE A 325 -21.21 44.45 2.55
CA ILE A 325 -20.42 44.63 1.32
C ILE A 325 -21.05 43.84 0.16
N ARG A 326 -21.33 42.55 0.35
CA ARG A 326 -21.93 41.69 -0.69
C ARG A 326 -23.29 42.20 -1.15
N GLU A 327 -24.10 42.72 -0.23
CA GLU A 327 -25.43 43.24 -0.54
C GLU A 327 -25.35 44.52 -1.38
N ARG A 328 -24.39 45.42 -1.10
CA ARG A 328 -24.11 46.61 -1.93
C ARG A 328 -23.68 46.26 -3.35
N TYR A 329 -22.99 45.14 -3.55
CA TYR A 329 -22.53 44.69 -4.87
C TYR A 329 -23.52 43.74 -5.58
N ARG A 330 -24.54 43.23 -4.88
CA ARG A 330 -25.47 42.20 -5.38
C ARG A 330 -26.17 42.58 -6.69
N SER A 331 -26.57 43.85 -6.82
CA SER A 331 -27.21 44.39 -8.02
C SER A 331 -26.24 44.64 -9.17
N LYS A 332 -24.94 44.72 -8.89
CA LYS A 332 -23.86 45.03 -9.86
C LYS A 332 -23.09 43.78 -10.32
N LEU A 333 -23.34 42.62 -9.72
CA LEU A 333 -22.69 41.35 -10.07
C LEU A 333 -23.22 40.71 -11.36
N LYS A 334 -24.35 41.19 -11.90
CA LYS A 334 -24.91 40.77 -13.18
C LYS A 334 -25.03 41.97 -14.11
N ASP A 335 -24.52 41.85 -15.33
CA ASP A 335 -24.73 42.86 -16.36
C ASP A 335 -26.19 42.85 -16.86
N LYS A 336 -26.58 43.89 -17.62
CA LYS A 336 -27.92 44.04 -18.20
C LYS A 336 -28.39 42.83 -19.04
N GLN A 337 -27.47 41.99 -19.52
CA GLN A 337 -27.77 40.72 -20.21
C GLN A 337 -27.67 39.46 -19.32
N GLY A 338 -27.62 39.59 -18.00
CA GLY A 338 -27.60 38.46 -17.06
C GLY A 338 -26.27 37.73 -16.94
N ARG A 339 -25.20 38.23 -17.59
CA ARG A 339 -23.84 37.66 -17.53
C ARG A 339 -23.12 38.09 -16.23
N PRO A 340 -22.22 37.25 -15.67
CA PRO A 340 -21.43 37.60 -14.49
C PRO A 340 -20.51 38.78 -14.79
N ASN A 341 -20.59 39.86 -14.01
CA ASN A 341 -19.69 41.01 -14.14
C ASN A 341 -18.40 40.75 -13.33
N LEU A 342 -17.36 40.25 -14.01
CA LEU A 342 -16.06 39.92 -13.39
C LEU A 342 -15.39 41.14 -12.75
N GLU A 343 -15.59 42.35 -13.27
CA GLU A 343 -14.93 43.56 -12.75
C GLU A 343 -15.51 43.94 -11.38
N MET A 344 -16.84 43.93 -11.26
CA MET A 344 -17.52 44.20 -9.98
C MET A 344 -17.26 43.10 -8.95
N GLN A 345 -17.10 41.85 -9.39
CA GLN A 345 -16.71 40.75 -8.51
C GLN A 345 -15.28 40.92 -7.97
N ARG A 346 -14.33 41.40 -8.79
CA ARG A 346 -12.97 41.74 -8.34
C ARG A 346 -12.99 42.87 -7.31
N LYS A 347 -13.70 43.97 -7.59
CA LYS A 347 -13.85 45.11 -6.65
C LYS A 347 -14.47 44.69 -5.31
N MET A 348 -15.48 43.82 -5.34
CA MET A 348 -16.07 43.25 -4.13
C MET A 348 -15.04 42.43 -3.33
N ASN A 349 -14.29 41.54 -4.00
CA ASN A 349 -13.27 40.72 -3.35
C ASN A 349 -12.12 41.58 -2.78
N GLU A 350 -11.74 42.66 -3.45
CA GLU A 350 -10.76 43.63 -2.98
C GLU A 350 -11.25 44.38 -1.73
N GLU A 351 -12.50 44.83 -1.70
CA GLU A 351 -13.08 45.52 -0.53
C GLU A 351 -13.20 44.56 0.68
N VAL A 352 -13.60 43.31 0.45
CA VAL A 352 -13.62 42.27 1.49
C VAL A 352 -12.21 41.97 2.01
N MET A 353 -11.21 41.90 1.13
CA MET A 353 -9.82 41.66 1.52
C MET A 353 -9.21 42.87 2.25
N GLY A 354 -9.59 44.09 1.85
CA GLY A 354 -9.24 45.33 2.55
C GLY A 354 -9.76 45.33 3.98
N LEU A 355 -11.04 44.98 4.17
CA LEU A 355 -11.64 44.84 5.50
C LEU A 355 -10.89 43.83 6.39
N TYR A 356 -10.48 42.69 5.83
CA TYR A 356 -9.67 41.70 6.56
C TYR A 356 -8.32 42.26 6.98
N LYS A 357 -7.63 43.00 6.10
CA LYS A 357 -6.34 43.65 6.41
C LYS A 357 -6.47 44.71 7.50
N GLU A 358 -7.48 45.57 7.42
CA GLU A 358 -7.76 46.61 8.41
C GLU A 358 -7.97 46.05 9.82
N HIS A 359 -8.63 44.89 9.93
CA HIS A 359 -8.93 44.25 11.21
C HIS A 359 -7.89 43.18 11.60
N GLY A 360 -6.79 43.06 10.84
CA GLY A 360 -5.69 42.13 11.12
C GLY A 360 -6.09 40.66 11.10
N VAL A 361 -7.05 40.28 10.25
CA VAL A 361 -7.55 38.90 10.11
C VAL A 361 -6.96 38.27 8.86
N ASN A 362 -6.34 37.10 8.99
CA ASN A 362 -5.84 36.34 7.84
C ASN A 362 -6.90 35.32 7.38
N PRO A 363 -7.45 35.44 6.14
CA PRO A 363 -8.42 34.48 5.61
C PRO A 363 -7.87 33.05 5.50
N ALA A 364 -6.55 32.87 5.33
CA ALA A 364 -5.91 31.55 5.31
C ALA A 364 -5.93 30.85 6.68
N GLY A 365 -6.16 31.59 7.77
CA GLY A 365 -6.26 31.02 9.11
C GLY A 365 -7.42 30.03 9.27
N GLY A 366 -8.44 30.09 8.41
CA GLY A 366 -9.60 29.20 8.46
C GLY A 366 -9.41 27.83 7.81
N CYS A 367 -8.55 27.72 6.81
CA CYS A 367 -8.21 26.44 6.18
C CYS A 367 -6.93 25.80 6.76
N LEU A 368 -6.18 26.53 7.60
CA LEU A 368 -4.95 26.06 8.23
C LEU A 368 -5.10 24.68 8.94
N PRO A 369 -6.19 24.39 9.68
CA PRO A 369 -6.36 23.07 10.30
C PRO A 369 -6.43 21.95 9.27
N ILE A 370 -7.09 22.17 8.13
CA ILE A 370 -7.20 21.19 7.05
C ILE A 370 -5.82 20.98 6.40
N LEU A 371 -5.12 22.07 6.09
CA LEU A 371 -3.80 22.01 5.46
C LEU A 371 -2.77 21.27 6.31
N LEU A 372 -2.82 21.44 7.63
CA LEU A 372 -1.95 20.75 8.57
C LEU A 372 -2.33 19.28 8.75
N GLN A 373 -3.63 18.98 8.71
CA GLN A 373 -4.13 17.61 8.85
C GLN A 373 -3.82 16.75 7.62
N MET A 374 -3.78 17.34 6.42
CA MET A 374 -3.57 16.60 5.16
C MET A 374 -2.25 15.81 5.12
N PRO A 375 -1.06 16.39 5.39
CA PRO A 375 0.18 15.61 5.46
C PRO A 375 0.13 14.46 6.45
N ILE A 376 -0.48 14.67 7.62
CA ILE A 376 -0.59 13.66 8.67
C ILE A 376 -1.57 12.55 8.24
N LEU A 377 -2.67 12.91 7.58
CA LEU A 377 -3.60 11.95 6.99
C LEU A 377 -2.90 11.04 5.99
N PHE A 378 -2.17 11.62 5.03
CA PHE A 378 -1.46 10.83 4.03
C PHE A 378 -0.35 9.97 4.66
N ALA A 379 0.31 10.47 5.70
CA ALA A 379 1.28 9.69 6.45
C ALA A 379 0.63 8.48 7.16
N PHE A 380 -0.50 8.66 7.85
CA PHE A 380 -1.26 7.55 8.44
C PHE A 380 -1.82 6.59 7.40
N TYR A 381 -2.30 7.10 6.27
CA TYR A 381 -2.77 6.27 5.18
C TYR A 381 -1.63 5.38 4.65
N GLY A 382 -0.51 5.98 4.26
CA GLY A 382 0.66 5.25 3.76
C GLY A 382 1.20 4.26 4.80
N LEU A 383 1.12 4.61 6.08
CA LEU A 383 1.48 3.73 7.18
C LEU A 383 0.56 2.50 7.25
N LEU A 384 -0.75 2.70 7.37
CA LEU A 384 -1.71 1.61 7.53
C LEU A 384 -1.91 0.77 6.26
N SER A 385 -1.64 1.33 5.09
CA SER A 385 -1.75 0.62 3.82
C SER A 385 -0.54 -0.27 3.51
N THR A 386 0.62 0.02 4.09
CA THR A 386 1.91 -0.58 3.68
C THR A 386 2.64 -1.27 4.82
N ALA A 387 2.43 -0.85 6.08
CA ALA A 387 3.08 -1.46 7.23
C ALA A 387 2.57 -2.89 7.43
N ALA A 388 3.44 -3.87 7.17
CA ALA A 388 3.16 -5.28 7.42
C ALA A 388 2.90 -5.55 8.90
N GLU A 389 3.46 -4.75 9.81
CA GLU A 389 3.29 -4.93 11.26
C GLU A 389 1.86 -4.65 11.74
N LEU A 390 1.10 -3.83 11.00
CA LEU A 390 -0.28 -3.45 11.34
C LEU A 390 -1.33 -4.35 10.70
N ARG A 391 -0.91 -5.28 9.83
CA ARG A 391 -1.82 -6.19 9.11
C ARG A 391 -2.40 -7.22 10.07
N GLY A 392 -3.71 -7.37 10.05
CA GLY A 392 -4.40 -8.36 10.89
C GLY A 392 -4.49 -7.97 12.37
N GLU A 393 -4.04 -6.78 12.76
CA GLU A 393 -4.08 -6.36 14.15
C GLU A 393 -5.52 -5.94 14.55
N PRO A 394 -6.11 -6.56 15.59
CA PRO A 394 -7.45 -6.24 16.03
C PRO A 394 -7.48 -4.97 16.87
N TRP A 395 -8.64 -4.30 16.91
CA TRP A 395 -8.88 -3.21 17.85
C TRP A 395 -9.85 -3.62 18.96
N MET A 396 -11.15 -3.62 18.69
CA MET A 396 -12.18 -4.03 19.63
C MET A 396 -13.49 -4.37 18.90
N LEU A 397 -14.37 -5.11 19.59
CA LEU A 397 -15.70 -5.48 19.11
C LEU A 397 -15.64 -6.25 17.77
N TRP A 398 -16.16 -5.66 16.69
CA TRP A 398 -16.19 -6.25 15.36
C TRP A 398 -14.96 -5.90 14.51
N ILE A 399 -14.12 -4.95 14.93
CA ILE A 399 -12.91 -4.55 14.19
C ILE A 399 -11.79 -5.53 14.51
N ARG A 400 -11.64 -6.53 13.65
CA ARG A 400 -10.63 -7.59 13.75
C ARG A 400 -9.35 -7.32 12.95
N ASP A 401 -9.37 -6.33 12.06
CA ASP A 401 -8.21 -5.94 11.27
C ASP A 401 -8.28 -4.43 10.94
N LEU A 402 -7.28 -3.68 11.42
CA LEU A 402 -7.16 -2.25 11.22
C LEU A 402 -6.72 -1.85 9.82
N SER A 403 -6.14 -2.78 9.06
CA SER A 403 -5.58 -2.56 7.73
C SER A 403 -6.62 -2.68 6.60
N VAL A 404 -7.77 -3.28 6.87
CA VAL A 404 -8.91 -3.42 5.95
C VAL A 404 -10.06 -2.51 6.35
N HIS A 405 -11.01 -2.30 5.43
CA HIS A 405 -12.20 -1.50 5.71
C HIS A 405 -13.08 -2.12 6.79
N ASP A 406 -13.91 -1.30 7.45
CA ASP A 406 -14.87 -1.81 8.43
C ASP A 406 -15.94 -2.66 7.72
N PRO A 407 -16.04 -3.97 8.01
CA PRO A 407 -16.97 -4.87 7.33
C PRO A 407 -18.44 -4.51 7.55
N TYR A 408 -18.76 -3.79 8.63
CA TYR A 408 -20.12 -3.34 8.94
C TYR A 408 -20.34 -1.85 8.64
N TYR A 409 -19.31 -1.15 8.17
CA TYR A 409 -19.35 0.29 7.85
C TYR A 409 -19.79 1.21 9.00
N VAL A 410 -19.77 0.73 10.25
CA VAL A 410 -20.20 1.48 11.43
C VAL A 410 -19.23 2.64 11.71
N LEU A 411 -17.92 2.38 11.68
CA LEU A 411 -16.88 3.38 11.91
C LEU A 411 -16.97 4.56 10.92
N PRO A 412 -17.04 4.34 9.59
CA PRO A 412 -17.23 5.42 8.63
C PRO A 412 -18.49 6.25 8.88
N ILE A 413 -19.62 5.62 9.22
CA ILE A 413 -20.88 6.34 9.50
C ILE A 413 -20.75 7.20 10.74
N VAL A 414 -20.17 6.68 11.83
CA VAL A 414 -19.92 7.43 13.07
C VAL A 414 -18.91 8.55 12.83
N MET A 415 -17.86 8.30 12.04
CA MET A 415 -16.91 9.31 11.59
C MET A 415 -17.61 10.43 10.81
N GLY A 416 -18.50 10.09 9.88
CA GLY A 416 -19.32 11.03 9.13
C GLY A 416 -20.24 11.87 10.02
N ALA A 417 -20.90 11.23 10.99
CA ALA A 417 -21.77 11.91 11.94
C ALA A 417 -21.00 12.89 12.83
N THR A 418 -19.83 12.49 13.33
CA THR A 418 -18.95 13.39 14.10
C THR A 418 -18.39 14.52 13.24
N GLN A 419 -18.00 14.25 11.99
CA GLN A 419 -17.59 15.29 11.03
C GLN A 419 -18.73 16.30 10.79
N PHE A 420 -19.96 15.83 10.62
CA PHE A 420 -21.12 16.70 10.44
C PHE A 420 -21.39 17.56 11.69
N LEU A 421 -21.28 16.98 12.89
CA LEU A 421 -21.38 17.72 14.14
C LEU A 421 -20.26 18.77 14.28
N GLN A 422 -19.02 18.40 13.96
CA GLN A 422 -17.87 19.31 13.95
C GLN A 422 -18.10 20.51 13.04
N VAL A 423 -18.58 20.27 11.81
CA VAL A 423 -18.91 21.31 10.82
C VAL A 423 -20.03 22.23 11.30
N ARG A 424 -21.02 21.71 12.06
CA ARG A 424 -22.08 22.53 12.67
C ARG A 424 -21.63 23.36 13.86
N LEU A 425 -20.71 22.85 14.67
CA LEU A 425 -20.16 23.55 15.84
C LEU A 425 -19.12 24.60 15.43
N ALA A 426 -18.48 24.42 14.27
CA ALA A 426 -17.50 25.34 13.73
C ALA A 426 -18.18 26.64 13.24
N PRO A 427 -17.58 27.82 13.48
CA PRO A 427 -18.05 29.08 12.91
C PRO A 427 -17.99 29.06 11.38
N GLN A 428 -19.15 29.13 10.73
CA GLN A 428 -19.26 29.08 9.26
C GLN A 428 -19.28 30.51 8.67
N ALA A 429 -18.09 31.03 8.37
CA ALA A 429 -17.92 32.22 7.52
C ALA A 429 -18.08 31.84 6.05
N GLY A 430 -18.73 32.68 5.23
CA GLY A 430 -18.92 32.41 3.81
C GLY A 430 -20.31 32.77 3.29
N ASP A 431 -20.49 32.71 1.98
CA ASP A 431 -21.80 32.87 1.34
C ASP A 431 -22.68 31.63 1.57
N PRO A 432 -24.01 31.72 1.36
CA PRO A 432 -24.90 30.58 1.55
C PRO A 432 -24.54 29.35 0.71
N MET A 433 -23.88 29.55 -0.45
CA MET A 433 -23.42 28.47 -1.32
C MET A 433 -22.24 27.71 -0.70
N GLN A 434 -21.18 28.42 -0.27
CA GLN A 434 -20.03 27.81 0.37
C GLN A 434 -20.41 27.03 1.65
N ARG A 435 -21.37 27.56 2.44
CA ARG A 435 -21.92 26.85 3.60
C ARG A 435 -22.57 25.52 3.22
N ARG A 436 -23.35 25.47 2.13
CA ARG A 436 -23.96 24.23 1.64
C ARG A 436 -22.91 23.21 1.21
N ILE A 437 -21.86 23.65 0.51
CA ILE A 437 -20.74 22.77 0.11
C ILE A 437 -20.08 22.15 1.35
N PHE A 438 -19.75 22.96 2.37
CA PHE A 438 -19.16 22.45 3.61
C PHE A 438 -20.07 21.50 4.38
N GLN A 439 -21.40 21.68 4.32
CA GLN A 439 -22.35 20.76 4.95
C GLN A 439 -22.50 19.43 4.19
N LEU A 440 -22.26 19.42 2.87
CA LEU A 440 -22.28 18.20 2.05
C LEU A 440 -20.95 17.43 2.09
N MET A 441 -19.83 18.12 2.36
CA MET A 441 -18.49 17.50 2.43
C MET A 441 -18.42 16.29 3.39
N PRO A 442 -18.99 16.31 4.61
CA PRO A 442 -19.02 15.14 5.48
C PRO A 442 -19.67 13.92 4.85
N ILE A 443 -20.75 14.11 4.07
CA ILE A 443 -21.46 13.01 3.39
C ILE A 443 -20.55 12.40 2.34
N PHE A 444 -19.95 13.24 1.49
CA PHE A 444 -18.99 12.80 0.48
C PHE A 444 -17.79 12.05 1.11
N MET A 445 -17.19 12.62 2.16
CA MET A 445 -16.07 11.99 2.87
C MET A 445 -16.48 10.67 3.52
N THR A 446 -17.70 10.55 4.02
CA THR A 446 -18.22 9.27 4.56
C THR A 446 -18.22 8.19 3.49
N PHE A 447 -18.78 8.48 2.31
CA PHE A 447 -18.80 7.53 1.19
C PHE A 447 -17.39 7.17 0.72
N LEU A 448 -16.48 8.15 0.65
CA LEU A 448 -15.09 7.91 0.30
C LEU A 448 -14.42 6.94 1.29
N PHE A 449 -14.59 7.17 2.59
CA PHE A 449 -13.93 6.39 3.65
C PHE A 449 -14.56 5.01 3.90
N LEU A 450 -15.67 4.66 3.24
CA LEU A 450 -16.23 3.30 3.29
C LEU A 450 -15.24 2.24 2.78
N GLY A 451 -14.39 2.60 1.81
CA GLY A 451 -13.39 1.69 1.24
C GLY A 451 -12.02 1.75 1.93
N PHE A 452 -11.79 2.68 2.86
CA PHE A 452 -10.47 2.89 3.46
C PHE A 452 -10.23 1.98 4.68
N PRO A 453 -8.96 1.71 5.03
CA PRO A 453 -8.59 0.96 6.23
C PRO A 453 -9.27 1.52 7.49
N SER A 454 -9.84 0.64 8.32
CA SER A 454 -10.59 1.01 9.52
C SER A 454 -9.72 1.76 10.54
N GLY A 455 -8.42 1.49 10.59
CA GLY A 455 -7.46 2.26 11.40
C GLY A 455 -7.34 3.73 10.96
N LEU A 456 -7.47 4.01 9.66
CA LEU A 456 -7.45 5.39 9.16
C LEU A 456 -8.75 6.11 9.53
N VAL A 457 -9.87 5.40 9.41
CA VAL A 457 -11.19 5.89 9.82
C VAL A 457 -11.21 6.17 11.33
N LEU A 458 -10.60 5.28 12.13
CA LEU A 458 -10.46 5.43 13.58
C LEU A 458 -9.62 6.66 13.96
N TYR A 459 -8.48 6.86 13.29
CA TYR A 459 -7.68 8.07 13.43
C TYR A 459 -8.53 9.33 13.15
N TRP A 460 -9.26 9.35 12.04
CA TRP A 460 -10.08 10.50 11.66
C TRP A 460 -11.22 10.75 12.64
N LEU A 461 -11.93 9.69 13.05
CA LEU A 461 -12.98 9.75 14.07
C LEU A 461 -12.45 10.34 15.38
N THR A 462 -11.32 9.82 15.87
CA THR A 462 -10.68 10.31 17.10
C THR A 462 -10.31 11.78 16.98
N SER A 463 -9.73 12.15 15.84
CA SER A 463 -9.37 13.52 15.49
C SER A 463 -10.58 14.47 15.49
N ASN A 464 -11.72 14.03 14.98
CA ASN A 464 -12.99 14.77 15.02
C ASN A 464 -13.51 14.95 16.44
N VAL A 465 -13.55 13.89 17.23
CA VAL A 465 -14.03 13.92 18.62
C VAL A 465 -13.18 14.90 19.45
N LEU A 466 -11.87 14.85 19.32
CA LEU A 466 -10.96 15.78 19.99
C LEU A 466 -11.19 17.23 19.54
N THR A 467 -11.46 17.44 18.25
CA THR A 467 -11.75 18.78 17.72
C THR A 467 -13.08 19.32 18.24
N ILE A 468 -14.10 18.46 18.36
CA ILE A 468 -15.40 18.82 18.94
C ILE A 468 -15.24 19.19 20.42
N ALA A 469 -14.49 18.37 21.19
CA ALA A 469 -14.19 18.65 22.59
C ALA A 469 -13.45 19.99 22.73
N GLN A 470 -12.44 20.21 21.91
CA GLN A 470 -11.70 21.47 21.84
C GLN A 470 -12.64 22.65 21.54
N GLN A 471 -13.48 22.56 20.50
CA GLN A 471 -14.41 23.61 20.11
C GLN A 471 -15.43 23.90 21.21
N TRP A 472 -15.93 22.87 21.90
CA TRP A 472 -16.85 23.01 23.02
C TRP A 472 -16.22 23.81 24.17
N VAL A 473 -14.97 23.51 24.54
CA VAL A 473 -14.21 24.29 25.54
C VAL A 473 -14.05 25.74 25.07
N TYR A 474 -13.67 25.97 23.80
CA TYR A 474 -13.51 27.33 23.26
C TYR A 474 -14.82 28.13 23.23
N ASN A 475 -15.95 27.50 22.94
CA ASN A 475 -17.26 28.15 22.93
C ASN A 475 -17.68 28.56 24.35
N ARG A 476 -17.30 27.77 25.36
CA ARG A 476 -17.56 28.08 26.77
C ARG A 476 -16.65 29.20 27.32
N LEU A 477 -15.36 29.20 26.95
CA LEU A 477 -14.39 30.19 27.42
C LEU A 477 -14.48 31.54 26.71
N TRP A 478 -14.86 31.54 25.42
CA TRP A 478 -15.05 32.75 24.62
C TRP A 478 -16.43 32.73 23.94
N PRO A 479 -17.51 32.99 24.68
CA PRO A 479 -18.84 33.07 24.11
C PRO A 479 -18.89 34.22 23.09
N THR A 480 -19.29 33.92 21.86
CA THR A 480 -19.62 34.95 20.87
C THR A 480 -20.81 35.74 21.40
N LYS A 481 -20.67 37.07 21.53
CA LYS A 481 -21.81 37.95 21.78
C LYS A 481 -22.78 37.79 20.61
N ALA A 482 -24.00 37.33 20.90
CA ALA A 482 -25.06 37.14 19.92
C ALA A 482 -25.46 38.45 19.26
#